data_AF-A0A9P7AEB5-F1
#
_entry.id   AF-A0A9P7AEB5-F1
#
_cell.length_a   1.000
_cell.length_b   1.000
_cell.length_c   1.000
_cell.angle_alpha   90.00
_cell.angle_beta   90.00
_cell.angle_gamma   90.00
#
_symmetry.space_group_name_H-M   'P 1'
#
loop_
_entity.id
_entity.type
_entity.pdbx_description
1 polymer ?
#
loop_
_entity_poly.entity_id
_entity_poly.type
_entity_poly.pdbx_seq_one_letter_code
_entity_poly.pdbx_strand_id
1 'polypeptide(L)' 'HVHEEGTPTDSDFIDWHPKPSQTCGRGYTFLDLFHSDENSAYRATNHYYPFSDRKDWEVASWLLHSGLSMAKIDNFLSL' A
#
# COMPACT_ATOMS: atom_id res chain seq x y z
N HIS A 1 -32.12 -5.60 -29.00
CA HIS A 1 -31.76 -6.16 -30.32
C HIS A 1 -30.87 -5.10 -30.98
N VAL A 2 -29.60 -5.24 -31.33
CA VAL A 2 -28.49 -6.19 -31.21
C VAL A 2 -27.22 -5.30 -31.20
N HIS A 3 -26.12 -5.81 -30.66
CA HIS A 3 -24.81 -5.17 -30.60
C HIS A 3 -24.36 -4.56 -31.93
N GLU A 4 -23.68 -3.41 -31.90
CA GLU A 4 -22.59 -3.13 -32.84
C GLU A 4 -21.40 -2.58 -32.07
N GLU A 5 -20.33 -3.37 -32.13
CA GLU A 5 -19.01 -3.13 -31.59
C GLU A 5 -18.38 -1.96 -32.33
N GLY A 6 -17.88 -0.96 -31.59
CA GLY A 6 -17.07 0.10 -32.17
C GLY A 6 -15.80 -0.50 -32.75
N THR A 7 -15.70 -0.47 -34.08
CA THR A 7 -14.47 -0.82 -34.81
C THR A 7 -13.32 0.10 -34.35
N PRO A 8 -12.21 -0.44 -33.84
CA PRO A 8 -11.01 0.35 -33.61
C PRO A 8 -10.48 0.80 -34.97
N THR A 9 -10.47 2.10 -35.21
CA THR A 9 -9.81 2.70 -36.38
C THR A 9 -8.30 2.45 -36.31
N ASP A 10 -7.69 2.29 -37.48
CA ASP A 10 -6.28 2.01 -37.84
C ASP A 10 -5.19 2.92 -37.21
N SER A 11 -5.52 3.70 -36.17
CA SER A 11 -4.63 4.61 -35.46
C SER A 11 -4.46 4.28 -33.98
N ASP A 12 -4.80 3.07 -33.55
CA ASP A 12 -4.38 2.56 -32.25
C ASP A 12 -2.97 1.97 -32.41
N PHE A 13 -1.95 2.84 -32.31
CA PHE A 13 -0.54 2.44 -32.30
C PHE A 13 -0.27 1.65 -31.01
N ILE A 14 -0.60 0.37 -31.00
CA ILE A 14 -0.28 -0.54 -29.91
C ILE A 14 1.20 -0.90 -30.05
N ASP A 15 2.06 -0.16 -29.36
CA ASP A 15 3.48 -0.49 -29.24
C ASP A 15 3.65 -1.69 -28.28
N TRP A 16 3.75 -2.88 -28.87
CA TRP A 16 4.01 -4.11 -28.12
C TRP A 16 5.46 -4.16 -27.68
N HIS A 17 5.71 -3.78 -26.42
CA HIS A 17 7.02 -3.95 -25.81
C HIS A 17 7.28 -5.44 -25.48
N PRO A 18 8.32 -6.08 -26.06
CA PRO A 18 8.57 -7.52 -25.90
C PRO A 18 9.09 -7.92 -24.50
N LYS A 19 9.18 -6.96 -23.58
CA LYS A 19 9.62 -7.16 -22.21
C LYS A 19 8.68 -6.35 -21.31
N PRO A 20 7.69 -6.96 -20.65
CA PRO A 20 7.07 -6.30 -19.50
C PRO A 20 8.22 -5.83 -18.58
N SER A 21 8.09 -4.65 -17.99
CA SER A 21 9.05 -4.15 -17.02
C SER A 21 9.37 -5.31 -16.09
N GLN A 22 10.64 -5.70 -16.06
CA GLN A 22 11.11 -6.80 -15.24
C GLN A 22 10.64 -6.46 -13.84
N THR A 23 9.59 -7.12 -13.37
CA THR A 23 9.06 -6.88 -12.04
C THR A 23 10.23 -7.27 -11.15
N CYS A 24 10.88 -6.26 -10.57
CA CYS A 24 11.78 -6.49 -9.45
C CYS A 24 11.02 -7.48 -8.57
N GLY A 25 11.63 -8.63 -8.29
CA GLY A 25 10.95 -9.71 -7.57
C GLY A 25 10.38 -9.20 -6.25
N ARG A 26 9.82 -10.09 -5.42
CA ARG A 26 9.40 -9.72 -4.07
C ARG A 26 10.62 -9.37 -3.21
N GLY A 27 11.23 -8.21 -3.46
CA GLY A 27 12.31 -7.64 -2.71
C GLY A 27 11.77 -7.15 -1.39
N TYR A 28 12.61 -7.17 -0.37
CA TYR A 28 12.29 -6.60 0.91
C TYR A 28 11.92 -5.12 0.71
N THR A 29 10.70 -4.76 1.10
CA THR A 29 10.31 -3.36 1.18
C THR A 29 11.07 -2.69 2.31
N PHE A 30 11.09 -1.36 2.33
CA PHE A 30 11.63 -0.62 3.47
C PHE A 30 11.02 -1.10 4.80
N LEU A 31 9.72 -1.38 4.83
CA LEU A 31 9.03 -1.87 6.03
C LEU A 31 9.50 -3.27 6.42
N ASP A 32 9.72 -4.16 5.44
CA ASP A 32 10.23 -5.49 5.74
C ASP A 32 11.61 -5.40 6.40
N LEU A 33 12.49 -4.52 5.89
CA LEU A 33 13.80 -4.27 6.48
C LEU A 33 13.68 -3.63 7.86
N PHE A 34 12.88 -2.57 7.97
CA PHE A 34 12.67 -1.81 9.20
C PHE A 34 12.08 -2.65 10.34
N HIS A 35 11.18 -3.59 10.05
CA HIS A 35 10.64 -4.51 11.06
C HIS A 35 11.57 -5.70 11.37
N SER A 36 12.53 -5.98 10.49
CA SER A 36 13.53 -7.05 10.69
C SER A 36 14.84 -6.58 11.30
N ASP A 37 15.02 -5.26 11.46
CA ASP A 37 16.27 -4.72 12.00
C ASP A 37 16.44 -5.02 13.49
N GLU A 38 17.67 -4.86 13.98
CA GLU A 38 18.06 -5.08 15.37
C GLU A 38 17.28 -4.18 16.35
N ASN A 39 16.71 -3.08 15.85
CA ASN A 39 15.99 -2.10 16.63
C ASN A 39 14.48 -2.38 16.76
N SER A 40 13.97 -3.39 16.04
CA SER A 40 12.60 -3.89 16.16
C SER A 40 12.24 -4.32 17.59
N ALA A 41 13.15 -5.02 18.27
CA ALA A 41 12.94 -5.49 19.64
C ALA A 41 12.82 -4.33 20.64
N TYR A 42 13.64 -3.28 20.48
CA TYR A 42 13.58 -2.10 21.35
C TYR A 42 12.29 -1.31 21.13
N ARG A 43 11.81 -1.21 19.89
CA ARG A 43 10.55 -0.54 19.55
C ARG A 43 9.33 -1.18 20.19
N ALA A 44 9.29 -2.51 20.28
CA ALA A 44 8.20 -3.22 20.95
C ALA A 44 8.09 -2.88 22.46
N THR A 45 9.19 -2.45 23.08
CA THR A 45 9.24 -2.07 24.50
C THR A 45 9.29 -0.56 24.74
N ASN A 46 9.43 0.24 23.68
CA ASN A 46 9.58 1.68 23.78
C ASN A 46 8.20 2.34 23.82
N HIS A 47 7.83 2.88 24.99
CA HIS A 47 6.57 3.59 25.17
C HIS A 47 6.42 4.85 24.31
N TYR A 48 7.52 5.41 23.81
CA TYR A 48 7.50 6.56 22.89
C TYR A 48 7.33 6.14 21.43
N TYR A 49 7.38 4.84 21.13
CA TYR A 49 7.13 4.34 19.79
C TYR A 49 5.64 3.99 19.64
N PRO A 50 4.91 4.61 18.71
CA PRO A 50 3.46 4.56 18.69
C PRO A 50 2.86 3.26 18.11
N PHE A 51 3.67 2.33 17.62
CA PHE A 51 3.20 1.12 16.93
C PHE A 51 3.86 -0.13 17.47
N SER A 52 3.10 -1.17 17.77
CA SER A 52 3.64 -2.40 18.35
C SER A 52 4.28 -3.30 17.29
N ASP A 53 3.73 -3.30 16.07
CA ASP A 53 4.17 -4.12 14.97
C ASP A 53 3.84 -3.49 13.59
N ARG A 54 4.09 -4.27 12.52
CA ARG A 54 3.80 -3.86 11.15
C ARG A 54 2.32 -3.61 10.88
N LYS A 55 1.43 -4.42 11.45
CA LYS A 55 -0.02 -4.29 11.21
C LYS A 55 -0.54 -3.01 11.86
N ASP A 56 -0.11 -2.72 13.08
CA ASP A 56 -0.44 -1.45 13.75
C ASP A 56 0.01 -0.25 12.91
N TRP A 57 1.22 -0.32 12.35
CA TRP A 57 1.73 0.72 11.46
C TRP A 57 0.91 0.83 10.16
N GLU A 58 0.54 -0.30 9.54
CA GLU A 58 -0.26 -0.32 8.30
C GLU A 58 -1.65 0.30 8.52
N VAL A 59 -2.28 0.01 9.66
CA VAL A 59 -3.57 0.62 10.04
C VAL A 59 -3.41 2.13 10.24
N ALA A 60 -2.37 2.58 10.93
CA ALA A 60 -2.12 4.00 11.14
C ALA A 60 -1.81 4.74 9.84
N SER A 61 -1.02 4.15 8.94
CA SER A 61 -0.74 4.69 7.60
C SER A 61 -2.03 4.79 6.79
N TRP A 62 -2.86 3.75 6.80
CA TRP A 62 -4.16 3.78 6.15
C TRP A 62 -5.05 4.89 6.70
N LEU A 63 -5.16 5.03 8.03
CA LEU A 63 -5.93 6.10 8.65
C LEU A 63 -5.44 7.49 8.22
N LEU A 64 -4.13 7.71 8.20
CA LEU A 64 -3.53 8.98 7.78
C LEU A 64 -3.85 9.33 6.32
N HIS A 65 -3.92 8.33 5.44
CA HIS A 65 -4.19 8.52 4.01
C HIS A 65 -5.67 8.38 3.63
N SER A 66 -6.53 7.94 4.54
CA SER A 66 -7.95 7.64 4.27
C SER A 66 -8.82 8.89 4.05
N GLY A 67 -8.35 10.07 4.45
CA GLY A 67 -9.15 11.30 4.44
C GLY A 67 -10.31 11.30 5.45
N LEU A 68 -10.29 10.40 6.44
CA LEU A 68 -11.30 10.35 7.48
C LEU A 68 -11.20 11.58 8.40
N SER A 69 -12.36 12.04 8.89
CA SER A 69 -12.39 13.06 9.94
C SER A 69 -11.93 12.46 11.27
N MET A 70 -11.43 13.30 12.17
CA MET A 70 -10.99 12.88 13.51
C MET A 70 -12.07 12.07 14.25
N ALA A 71 -13.34 12.51 14.21
CA ALA A 71 -14.44 11.79 14.85
C ALA A 71 -14.67 10.38 14.30
N LYS A 72 -14.40 10.14 13.01
CA LYS A 72 -14.49 8.79 12.41
C LYS A 72 -13.28 7.93 12.80
N ILE A 73 -12.12 8.53 12.95
CA ILE A 73 -10.91 7.87 13.44
C ILE A 73 -11.11 7.44 14.90
N ASP A 74 -11.61 8.33 15.76
CA ASP A 74 -11.90 8.02 17.16
C ASP A 74 -12.91 6.88 17.28
N ASN A 75 -13.99 6.92 16.48
CA ASN A 75 -14.97 5.83 16.44
C ASN A 75 -14.36 4.50 15.97
N PHE A 76 -13.49 4.51 14.96
CA PHE A 76 -12.80 3.32 14.47
C PHE A 76 -11.87 2.72 15.53
N LEU A 77 -11.14 3.58 16.25
CA LEU A 77 -10.20 3.17 17.29
C LEU A 77 -10.90 2.89 18.64
N SER A 78 -12.20 3.18 18.76
CA SER A 78 -12.95 3.12 20.02
C SER A 78 -12.31 3.95 21.13
N LEU A 79 -11.81 5.14 20.76
CA LEU A 79 -11.22 6.12 21.67
C LEU A 79 -12.27 7.02 22.34
#